data_AF-A0A2S6HV84-F1
#
_entry.id   AF-A0A2S6HV84-F1
#
_cell.length_a   1.000
_cell.length_b   1.000
_cell.length_c   1.000
_cell.angle_alpha   90.00
_cell.angle_beta   90.00
_cell.angle_gamma   90.00
#
_symmetry.space_group_name_H-M   'P 1'
#
loop_
_entity.id
_entity.type
_entity.pdbx_description
1 polymer ?
#
loop_
_entity_poly.entity_id
_entity_poly.type
_entity_poly.pdbx_seq_one_letter_code
_entity_poly.pdbx_strand_id
1 'polypeptide(L)'
;MQRGKYYRDCLPVREPYYCLKAVRKERNVLKAWIKGIMWYKQALKQEPLITTEVKRVAQQTGVNMVGTQYRIKSVGSYLKKFYRKYSQTGQAWEINDILRYTYTISPEVLSEKVLKIIEIYKNSGYNTVEIENYWLDSQNPYNGINTILRSPQGQMFELQYHTPESFGIKSGKIHELYEKQRLIKDVSSREYIELGDQMFELSDSMEIPKGIKDVFR
;
A
#
# COMPACT_ATOMS: atom_id res chain seq x y z
N MET A 1 16.99 -13.21 32.37
CA MET A 1 17.95 -12.20 31.89
C MET A 1 18.85 -12.83 30.83
N GLN A 2 18.53 -12.63 29.55
CA GLN A 2 19.37 -13.06 28.42
C GLN A 2 20.35 -11.94 28.07
N ARG A 3 21.64 -12.14 28.30
CA ARG A 3 22.72 -11.30 27.77
C ARG A 3 23.51 -12.11 26.73
N GLY A 4 23.62 -11.56 25.51
CA GLY A 4 24.71 -11.77 24.56
C GLY A 4 24.87 -13.15 23.92
N LYS A 5 24.24 -13.37 22.75
CA LYS A 5 24.52 -14.52 21.86
C LYS A 5 24.85 -14.12 20.40
N TYR A 6 25.50 -12.97 20.20
CA TYR A 6 25.90 -12.48 18.86
C TYR A 6 27.42 -12.47 18.60
N TYR A 7 28.24 -13.12 19.43
CA TYR A 7 29.70 -13.17 19.24
C TYR A 7 30.30 -14.53 19.60
N ARG A 8 29.86 -15.63 18.96
CA ARG A 8 30.54 -16.94 19.12
C ARG A 8 31.02 -17.62 17.84
N ASP A 9 30.76 -17.05 16.66
CA ASP A 9 31.08 -17.75 15.41
C ASP A 9 32.24 -17.10 14.62
N CYS A 10 33.20 -16.49 15.32
CA CYS A 10 34.48 -16.06 14.77
C CYS A 10 35.63 -16.65 15.60
N LEU A 11 35.62 -17.98 15.80
CA LEU A 11 36.81 -18.71 16.25
C LEU A 11 37.75 -18.92 15.05
N PRO A 12 39.08 -18.76 15.21
CA PRO A 12 40.04 -18.60 14.11
C PRO A 12 40.35 -19.89 13.33
N VAL A 13 39.46 -20.89 13.34
CA VAL A 13 39.70 -22.22 12.78
C VAL A 13 38.74 -22.59 11.64
N ARG A 14 37.81 -21.69 11.26
CA ARG A 14 36.97 -21.87 10.07
C ARG A 14 37.18 -20.71 9.10
N GLU A 15 38.01 -20.99 8.09
CA GLU A 15 38.26 -20.28 6.82
C GLU A 15 37.82 -18.79 6.73
N PRO A 16 38.77 -17.85 6.49
CA PRO A 16 38.52 -16.40 6.35
C PRO A 16 37.37 -16.01 5.41
N TYR A 17 37.10 -16.85 4.43
CA TYR A 17 36.03 -16.71 3.46
C TYR A 17 34.62 -16.68 4.07
N TYR A 18 34.34 -17.47 5.12
CA TYR A 18 33.03 -17.47 5.78
C TYR A 18 32.80 -16.21 6.62
N CYS A 19 33.86 -15.69 7.25
CA CYS A 19 33.81 -14.41 7.97
C CYS A 19 33.55 -13.24 7.00
N LEU A 20 34.24 -13.20 5.85
CA LEU A 20 34.00 -12.21 4.80
C LEU A 20 32.57 -12.27 4.23
N LYS A 21 32.02 -13.47 4.05
CA LYS A 21 30.62 -13.67 3.63
C LYS A 21 29.62 -13.15 4.67
N ALA A 22 29.85 -13.45 5.95
CA ALA A 22 28.99 -12.98 7.04
C ALA A 22 28.99 -11.44 7.12
N VAL A 23 30.17 -10.82 7.13
CA VAL A 23 30.34 -9.36 7.14
C VAL A 23 29.70 -8.71 5.90
N ARG A 24 29.85 -9.30 4.71
CA ARG A 24 29.20 -8.80 3.48
C ARG A 24 27.68 -8.87 3.57
N LYS A 25 27.14 -9.95 4.14
CA LYS A 25 25.69 -10.12 4.35
C LYS A 25 25.15 -9.07 5.30
N GLU A 26 25.79 -8.85 6.45
CA GLU A 26 25.43 -7.82 7.42
C GLU A 26 25.47 -6.41 6.80
N ARG A 27 26.52 -6.11 6.03
CA ARG A 27 26.64 -4.83 5.31
C ARG A 27 25.49 -4.61 4.32
N ASN A 28 25.07 -5.65 3.60
CA ASN A 28 23.96 -5.54 2.65
C ASN A 28 22.62 -5.33 3.35
N VAL A 29 22.40 -6.00 4.49
CA VAL A 29 21.24 -5.76 5.36
C VAL A 29 21.21 -4.30 5.79
N LEU A 30 22.30 -3.79 6.37
CA LEU A 30 22.38 -2.40 6.85
C LEU A 30 22.13 -1.39 5.72
N LYS A 31 22.72 -1.59 4.54
CA LYS A 31 22.47 -0.74 3.36
C LYS A 31 21.00 -0.73 2.97
N ALA A 32 20.33 -1.89 2.99
CA ALA A 32 18.91 -1.98 2.66
C ALA A 32 18.05 -1.18 3.65
N TRP A 33 18.32 -1.30 4.95
CA TRP A 33 17.61 -0.55 6.00
C TRP A 33 17.83 0.96 5.90
N ILE A 34 19.06 1.40 5.66
CA ILE A 34 19.38 2.82 5.42
C ILE A 34 18.56 3.34 4.23
N LYS A 35 18.54 2.59 3.12
CA LYS A 35 17.77 2.96 1.93
C LYS A 35 16.27 3.06 2.22
N GLY A 36 15.71 2.09 2.96
CA GLY A 36 14.33 2.11 3.43
C GLY A 36 13.99 3.39 4.20
N ILE A 37 14.78 3.70 5.23
CA ILE A 37 14.59 4.91 6.05
C ILE A 37 14.69 6.18 5.19
N MET A 38 15.62 6.23 4.24
CA MET A 38 15.76 7.36 3.32
C MET A 38 14.53 7.54 2.43
N TRP A 39 13.95 6.46 1.89
CA TRP A 39 12.70 6.54 1.12
C TRP A 39 11.54 7.10 1.94
N TYR A 40 11.39 6.65 3.20
CA TYR A 40 10.36 7.17 4.09
C TYR A 40 10.55 8.67 4.35
N LYS A 41 11.78 9.11 4.65
CA LYS A 41 12.09 10.53 4.84
C LYS A 41 11.83 11.37 3.59
N GLN A 42 12.18 10.85 2.42
CA GLN A 42 11.93 11.53 1.15
C GLN A 42 10.43 11.71 0.91
N ALA A 43 9.62 10.68 1.18
CA ALA A 43 8.17 10.77 1.07
C ALA A 43 7.59 11.83 2.01
N LEU A 44 8.05 11.91 3.26
CA LEU A 44 7.63 12.97 4.20
C LEU A 44 7.97 14.37 3.68
N LYS A 45 9.14 14.54 3.05
CA LYS A 45 9.55 15.84 2.48
C LYS A 45 8.66 16.27 1.30
N GLN A 46 8.20 15.31 0.49
CA GLN A 46 7.36 15.57 -0.68
C GLN A 46 5.87 15.66 -0.36
N GLU A 47 5.45 15.17 0.82
CA GLU A 47 4.04 15.09 1.22
C GLU A 47 3.28 16.41 1.09
N PRO A 48 3.77 17.58 1.54
CA PRO A 48 2.99 18.82 1.45
C PRO A 48 2.67 19.22 0.00
N LEU A 49 3.63 19.00 -0.91
CA LEU A 49 3.48 19.30 -2.33
C LEU A 49 2.47 18.35 -2.98
N ILE A 50 2.59 17.06 -2.70
CA ILE A 50 1.66 16.04 -3.23
C ILE A 50 0.25 16.25 -2.67
N THR A 51 0.10 16.48 -1.36
CA THR A 51 -1.20 16.75 -0.73
C THR A 51 -1.87 17.98 -1.34
N THR A 52 -1.09 19.04 -1.62
CA THR A 52 -1.62 20.25 -2.26
C THR A 52 -2.17 19.93 -3.64
N GLU A 53 -1.44 19.16 -4.43
CA GLU A 53 -1.88 18.76 -5.77
C GLU A 53 -3.11 17.85 -5.72
N VAL A 54 -3.12 16.86 -4.82
CA VAL A 54 -4.27 15.95 -4.64
C VAL A 54 -5.52 16.73 -4.24
N LYS A 55 -5.40 17.75 -3.39
CA LYS A 55 -6.52 18.65 -3.04
C LYS A 55 -6.98 19.49 -4.24
N ARG A 56 -6.04 20.03 -5.01
CA ARG A 56 -6.33 20.82 -6.22
C ARG A 56 -7.12 20.00 -7.23
N VAL A 57 -6.68 18.77 -7.51
CA VAL A 57 -7.38 17.86 -8.44
C VAL A 57 -8.75 17.45 -7.89
N ALA A 58 -8.87 17.22 -6.58
CA ALA A 58 -10.16 16.91 -5.96
C ALA A 58 -11.17 18.05 -6.16
N GLN A 59 -10.74 19.29 -5.93
CA GLN A 59 -11.56 20.49 -6.15
C GLN A 59 -11.93 20.65 -7.64
N GLN A 60 -10.96 20.53 -8.54
CA GLN A 60 -11.16 20.67 -9.99
C GLN A 60 -12.15 19.63 -10.53
N THR A 61 -12.16 18.42 -9.98
CA THR A 61 -13.01 17.32 -10.44
C THR A 61 -14.30 17.17 -9.63
N GLY A 62 -14.48 17.95 -8.56
CA GLY A 62 -15.65 17.85 -7.67
C GLY A 62 -15.78 16.46 -7.04
N VAL A 63 -14.67 15.88 -6.57
CA VAL A 63 -14.66 14.63 -5.80
C VAL A 63 -14.29 14.91 -4.36
N ASN A 64 -14.78 14.08 -3.45
CA ASN A 64 -14.51 14.24 -2.03
C ASN A 64 -13.21 13.56 -1.64
N MET A 65 -12.46 14.15 -0.73
CA MET A 65 -11.29 13.53 -0.10
C MET A 65 -11.65 13.04 1.29
N VAL A 66 -11.30 11.79 1.59
CA VAL A 66 -11.54 11.15 2.89
C VAL A 66 -10.26 10.54 3.44
N GLY A 67 -10.21 10.31 4.76
CA GLY A 67 -9.08 9.64 5.42
C GLY A 67 -7.75 10.40 5.39
N THR A 68 -7.78 11.72 5.14
CA THR A 68 -6.56 12.55 5.00
C THR A 68 -5.68 12.59 6.24
N GLN A 69 -6.24 12.33 7.43
CA GLN A 69 -5.48 12.16 8.67
C GLN A 69 -4.55 10.93 8.63
N TYR A 70 -4.84 9.94 7.79
CA TYR A 70 -4.05 8.71 7.60
C TYR A 70 -3.20 8.71 6.33
N ARG A 71 -3.06 9.87 5.67
CA ARG A 71 -2.38 9.97 4.37
C ARG A 71 -0.91 9.57 4.40
N ILE A 72 -0.27 9.65 5.57
CA ILE A 72 1.10 9.19 5.79
C ILE A 72 1.03 7.88 6.57
N LYS A 73 1.60 6.81 6.01
CA LYS A 73 1.73 5.54 6.71
C LYS A 73 2.57 5.72 7.98
N SER A 74 2.07 5.23 9.12
CA SER A 74 2.84 5.30 10.37
C SER A 74 4.18 4.57 10.25
N VAL A 75 5.20 5.07 10.96
CA VAL A 75 6.54 4.48 10.96
C VAL A 75 6.49 2.99 11.32
N GLY A 76 5.70 2.61 12.32
CA GLY A 76 5.57 1.20 12.73
C GLY A 76 4.99 0.32 11.62
N SER A 77 3.92 0.74 10.96
CA SER A 77 3.32 -0.01 9.85
C SER A 77 4.24 -0.05 8.62
N TYR A 78 4.97 1.03 8.37
CA TYR A 78 5.99 1.08 7.33
C TYR A 78 7.12 0.07 7.58
N LEU A 79 7.75 0.10 8.76
CA LEU A 79 8.85 -0.80 9.07
C LEU A 79 8.41 -2.27 9.08
N LYS A 80 7.19 -2.58 9.56
CA LYS A 80 6.61 -3.93 9.46
C LYS A 80 6.48 -4.38 8.01
N LYS A 81 5.93 -3.54 7.13
CA LYS A 81 5.74 -3.86 5.70
C LYS A 81 7.09 -3.98 4.97
N PHE A 82 8.02 -3.07 5.24
CA PHE A 82 9.38 -3.09 4.71
C PHE A 82 10.11 -4.37 5.11
N TYR A 83 10.10 -4.71 6.41
CA TYR A 83 10.72 -5.94 6.92
C TYR A 83 10.15 -7.18 6.24
N ARG A 84 8.82 -7.29 6.14
CA ARG A 84 8.16 -8.43 5.49
C ARG A 84 8.59 -8.59 4.02
N LYS A 85 8.61 -7.51 3.25
CA LYS A 85 9.07 -7.54 1.84
C LYS A 85 10.56 -7.90 1.76
N TYR A 86 11.38 -7.30 2.61
CA TYR A 86 12.81 -7.61 2.69
C TYR A 86 13.08 -9.07 3.05
N SER A 87 12.34 -9.65 4.01
CA SER A 87 12.52 -11.05 4.42
C SER A 87 12.14 -12.04 3.31
N GLN A 88 11.24 -11.64 2.40
CA GLN A 88 10.82 -12.48 1.27
C GLN A 88 11.81 -12.43 0.11
N THR A 89 12.39 -11.25 -0.18
CA THR A 89 13.19 -11.03 -1.40
C THR A 89 14.70 -10.93 -1.13
N GLY A 90 15.10 -10.66 0.11
CA GLY A 90 16.48 -10.30 0.48
C GLY A 90 16.93 -8.92 -0.02
N GLN A 91 16.04 -8.13 -0.62
CA GLN A 91 16.35 -6.85 -1.27
C GLN A 91 15.53 -5.70 -0.70
N ALA A 92 16.12 -4.50 -0.67
CA ALA A 92 15.38 -3.29 -0.34
C ALA A 92 14.33 -3.02 -1.42
N TRP A 93 13.06 -2.94 -1.02
CA TRP A 93 11.95 -2.69 -1.92
C TRP A 93 11.26 -1.39 -1.54
N GLU A 94 11.02 -0.53 -2.53
CA GLU A 94 10.33 0.72 -2.30
C GLU A 94 8.86 0.43 -2.00
N ILE A 95 8.32 1.06 -0.96
CA ILE A 95 6.94 0.88 -0.54
C ILE A 95 6.15 2.04 -1.13
N ASN A 96 5.30 1.75 -2.12
CA ASN A 96 4.62 2.78 -2.91
C ASN A 96 3.51 3.52 -2.12
N ASP A 97 3.03 2.93 -1.02
CA ASP A 97 1.94 3.45 -0.18
C ASP A 97 2.44 4.07 1.14
N ILE A 98 3.62 4.72 1.11
CA ILE A 98 4.04 5.60 2.21
C ILE A 98 3.10 6.81 2.28
N LEU A 99 2.81 7.41 1.12
CA LEU A 99 1.75 8.39 0.94
C LEU A 99 0.56 7.72 0.28
N ARG A 100 -0.63 7.93 0.83
CA ARG A 100 -1.89 7.37 0.34
C ARG A 100 -2.99 8.41 0.43
N TYR A 101 -3.77 8.56 -0.62
CA TYR A 101 -4.96 9.40 -0.61
C TYR A 101 -6.16 8.61 -1.11
N THR A 102 -7.34 9.10 -0.76
CA THR A 102 -8.59 8.44 -1.16
C THR A 102 -9.59 9.49 -1.63
N TYR A 103 -10.11 9.26 -2.83
CA TYR A 103 -11.27 9.96 -3.36
C TYR A 103 -12.53 9.11 -3.21
N THR A 104 -13.63 9.73 -2.83
CA THR A 104 -14.97 9.13 -2.91
C THR A 104 -15.78 9.76 -4.04
N ILE A 105 -16.36 8.91 -4.88
CA ILE A 105 -17.07 9.26 -6.11
C ILE A 105 -18.34 8.42 -6.19
N SER A 106 -19.46 8.99 -6.63
CA SER A 106 -20.70 8.22 -6.73
C SER A 106 -20.59 7.08 -7.76
N PRO A 107 -21.30 5.96 -7.57
CA PRO A 107 -21.18 4.77 -8.42
C PRO A 107 -21.55 5.04 -9.89
N GLU A 108 -22.39 6.03 -10.17
CA GLU A 108 -22.87 6.34 -11.52
C GLU A 108 -21.79 6.97 -12.41
N VAL A 109 -20.78 7.62 -11.80
CA VAL A 109 -19.74 8.37 -12.52
C VAL A 109 -18.31 7.99 -12.11
N LEU A 110 -18.13 6.96 -11.26
CA LEU A 110 -16.81 6.55 -10.75
C LEU A 110 -15.82 6.30 -11.91
N SER A 111 -16.17 5.46 -12.88
CA SER A 111 -15.27 5.13 -14.00
C SER A 111 -14.87 6.34 -14.83
N GLU A 112 -15.85 7.16 -15.22
CA GLU A 112 -15.61 8.39 -15.99
C GLU A 112 -14.65 9.34 -15.24
N LYS A 113 -14.92 9.58 -13.94
CA LYS A 113 -14.09 10.47 -13.14
C LYS A 113 -12.69 9.92 -12.92
N VAL A 114 -12.52 8.61 -12.73
CA VAL A 114 -11.20 8.00 -12.58
C VAL A 114 -10.34 8.23 -13.82
N LEU A 115 -10.89 7.98 -15.01
CA LEU A 115 -10.18 8.21 -16.28
C LEU A 115 -9.81 9.69 -16.46
N LYS A 116 -10.76 10.59 -16.18
CA LYS A 116 -10.51 12.05 -16.20
C LYS A 116 -9.45 12.50 -15.21
N ILE A 117 -9.43 11.93 -14.00
CA ILE A 117 -8.43 12.24 -12.97
C ILE A 117 -7.05 11.78 -13.42
N ILE A 118 -6.93 10.58 -13.99
CA ILE A 118 -5.67 10.06 -14.55
C ILE A 118 -5.14 11.02 -15.62
N GLU A 119 -6.01 11.51 -16.52
CA GLU A 119 -5.63 12.49 -17.54
C GLU A 119 -5.17 13.82 -16.94
N ILE A 120 -5.86 14.35 -15.92
CA ILE A 120 -5.47 15.59 -15.23
C ILE A 120 -4.10 15.44 -14.58
N TYR A 121 -3.82 14.32 -13.90
CA TYR A 121 -2.50 14.05 -13.32
C TYR A 121 -1.43 13.96 -14.40
N LYS A 122 -1.70 13.24 -15.51
CA LYS A 122 -0.79 13.16 -16.66
C LYS A 122 -0.45 14.54 -17.21
N ASN A 123 -1.44 15.40 -17.42
CA ASN A 123 -1.26 16.77 -17.91
C ASN A 123 -0.54 17.67 -16.89
N SER A 124 -0.56 17.30 -15.60
CA SER A 124 0.17 17.97 -14.52
C SER A 124 1.59 17.41 -14.31
N GLY A 125 2.06 16.53 -15.21
CA GLY A 125 3.42 15.95 -15.20
C GLY A 125 3.58 14.71 -14.31
N TYR A 126 2.50 14.17 -13.75
CA TYR A 126 2.52 12.91 -13.01
C TYR A 126 2.42 11.73 -13.97
N ASN A 127 2.99 10.60 -13.58
CA ASN A 127 2.89 9.35 -14.34
C ASN A 127 2.12 8.28 -13.55
N THR A 128 1.06 7.72 -14.13
CA THR A 128 0.38 6.54 -13.57
C THR A 128 1.21 5.30 -13.90
N VAL A 129 1.78 4.69 -12.87
CA VAL A 129 2.67 3.52 -12.97
C VAL A 129 1.90 2.22 -12.97
N GLU A 130 0.79 2.18 -12.24
CA GLU A 130 -0.01 0.97 -12.02
C GLU A 130 -1.47 1.36 -11.79
N ILE A 131 -2.38 0.57 -12.32
CA ILE A 131 -3.82 0.64 -12.08
C ILE A 131 -4.27 -0.77 -11.67
N GLU A 132 -4.90 -0.89 -10.51
CA GLU A 132 -5.50 -2.13 -10.02
C GLU A 132 -6.98 -1.87 -9.75
N ASN A 133 -7.85 -2.53 -10.51
CA ASN A 133 -9.30 -2.39 -10.42
C ASN A 133 -9.90 -3.63 -9.73
N TYR A 134 -10.11 -3.52 -8.41
CA TYR A 134 -10.54 -4.66 -7.60
C TYR A 134 -12.03 -4.98 -7.73
N TRP A 135 -12.84 -4.09 -8.32
CA TRP A 135 -14.23 -4.41 -8.66
C TRP A 135 -14.35 -5.55 -9.68
N LEU A 136 -13.24 -5.87 -10.38
CA LEU A 136 -13.17 -6.97 -11.33
C LEU A 136 -12.52 -8.24 -10.73
N ASP A 137 -12.11 -8.19 -9.45
CA ASP A 137 -11.45 -9.29 -8.75
C ASP A 137 -12.44 -9.98 -7.80
N SER A 138 -13.14 -10.99 -8.32
CA SER A 138 -14.11 -11.76 -7.54
C SER A 138 -13.49 -12.61 -6.43
N GLN A 139 -12.15 -12.64 -6.30
CA GLN A 139 -11.44 -13.34 -5.23
C GLN A 139 -11.00 -12.38 -4.12
N ASN A 140 -11.46 -11.13 -4.15
CA ASN A 140 -11.07 -10.11 -3.19
C ASN A 140 -12.30 -9.37 -2.66
N PRO A 141 -12.52 -9.31 -1.33
CA PRO A 141 -13.65 -8.58 -0.75
C PRO A 141 -13.44 -7.05 -0.74
N TYR A 142 -12.32 -6.56 -1.29
CA TYR A 142 -12.05 -5.14 -1.42
C TYR A 142 -12.60 -4.60 -2.73
N ASN A 143 -13.56 -3.68 -2.68
CA ASN A 143 -14.09 -3.01 -3.87
C ASN A 143 -13.62 -1.55 -3.98
N GLY A 144 -12.69 -1.32 -4.90
CA GLY A 144 -12.11 -0.01 -5.20
C GLY A 144 -11.15 -0.06 -6.37
N ILE A 145 -10.76 1.11 -6.86
CA ILE A 145 -9.68 1.25 -7.85
C ILE A 145 -8.48 1.86 -7.14
N ASN A 146 -7.30 1.30 -7.31
CA ASN A 146 -6.06 1.85 -6.79
C ASN A 146 -5.14 2.20 -7.95
N THR A 147 -4.52 3.37 -7.85
CA THR A 147 -3.45 3.77 -8.78
C THR A 147 -2.17 4.07 -8.01
N ILE A 148 -1.03 3.70 -8.59
CA ILE A 148 0.27 4.20 -8.15
C ILE A 148 0.68 5.32 -9.09
N LEU A 149 0.82 6.53 -8.56
CA LEU A 149 1.29 7.68 -9.31
C LEU A 149 2.73 8.00 -8.92
N ARG A 150 3.52 8.44 -9.89
CA ARG A 150 4.85 9.03 -9.68
C ARG A 150 4.77 10.53 -9.94
N SER A 151 5.16 11.33 -8.95
CA SER A 151 5.23 12.78 -9.09
C SER A 151 6.35 13.22 -10.04
N PRO A 152 6.33 14.47 -10.55
CA PRO A 152 7.43 15.01 -11.34
C PRO A 152 8.79 14.95 -10.62
N GLN A 153 8.78 15.00 -9.28
CA GLN A 153 9.97 14.88 -8.43
C GLN A 153 10.37 13.41 -8.16
N GLY A 154 9.69 12.45 -8.78
CA GLY A 154 9.98 11.02 -8.72
C GLY A 154 9.36 10.27 -7.55
N GLN A 155 8.66 10.96 -6.63
CA GLN A 155 8.04 10.33 -5.47
C GLN A 155 6.79 9.55 -5.87
N MET A 156 6.71 8.28 -5.48
CA MET A 156 5.51 7.49 -5.67
C MET A 156 4.51 7.68 -4.52
N PHE A 157 3.22 7.62 -4.85
CA PHE A 157 2.13 7.57 -3.88
C PHE A 157 0.96 6.76 -4.42
N GLU A 158 0.14 6.25 -3.52
CA GLU A 158 -1.10 5.55 -3.86
C GLU A 158 -2.28 6.53 -3.85
N LEU A 159 -3.09 6.50 -4.90
CA LEU A 159 -4.38 7.18 -4.93
C LEU A 159 -5.48 6.15 -5.14
N GLN A 160 -6.42 6.10 -4.20
CA GLN A 160 -7.53 5.16 -4.17
C GLN A 160 -8.82 5.86 -4.55
N TYR A 161 -9.70 5.15 -5.25
CA TYR A 161 -11.01 5.62 -5.66
C TYR A 161 -12.05 4.62 -5.15
N HIS A 162 -13.02 5.13 -4.40
CA HIS A 162 -14.09 4.34 -3.81
C HIS A 162 -15.44 5.01 -4.06
N THR A 163 -16.52 4.24 -3.94
CA THR A 163 -17.83 4.81 -3.67
C THR A 163 -17.92 5.20 -2.19
N PRO A 164 -18.83 6.11 -1.79
CA PRO A 164 -19.05 6.38 -0.37
C PRO A 164 -19.35 5.10 0.43
N GLU A 165 -20.17 4.21 -0.14
CA GLU A 165 -20.49 2.89 0.42
C GLU A 165 -19.22 2.02 0.55
N SER A 166 -18.47 1.82 -0.53
CA SER A 166 -17.31 0.93 -0.50
C SER A 166 -16.19 1.43 0.40
N PHE A 167 -16.05 2.77 0.53
CA PHE A 167 -15.15 3.36 1.53
C PHE A 167 -15.62 3.11 2.96
N GLY A 168 -16.93 3.27 3.22
CA GLY A 168 -17.53 3.08 4.54
C GLY A 168 -17.37 1.64 5.03
N ILE A 169 -17.71 0.66 4.18
CA ILE A 169 -17.59 -0.76 4.51
C ILE A 169 -16.11 -1.15 4.69
N LYS A 170 -15.24 -0.74 3.75
CA LYS A 170 -13.79 -0.95 3.85
C LYS A 170 -13.21 -0.42 5.15
N SER A 171 -13.54 0.82 5.51
CA SER A 171 -12.92 1.51 6.65
C SER A 171 -13.55 1.12 7.99
N GLY A 172 -14.71 0.46 7.97
CA GLY A 172 -15.39 -0.08 9.13
C GLY A 172 -15.22 -1.60 9.22
N LYS A 173 -16.31 -2.33 8.95
CA LYS A 173 -16.44 -3.74 9.30
C LYS A 173 -15.43 -4.64 8.58
N ILE A 174 -15.15 -4.42 7.30
CA ILE A 174 -14.15 -5.20 6.56
C ILE A 174 -12.76 -4.98 7.16
N HIS A 175 -12.40 -3.76 7.57
CA HIS A 175 -11.10 -3.52 8.21
C HIS A 175 -10.95 -4.32 9.51
N GLU A 176 -11.98 -4.33 10.36
CA GLU A 176 -11.96 -5.10 11.61
C GLU A 176 -11.80 -6.60 11.37
N LEU A 177 -12.55 -7.16 10.41
CA LEU A 177 -12.48 -8.58 10.05
C LEU A 177 -11.11 -8.94 9.48
N TYR A 178 -10.59 -8.10 8.57
CA TYR A 178 -9.27 -8.28 7.98
C TYR A 178 -8.15 -8.24 9.04
N GLU A 179 -8.22 -7.32 10.00
CA GLU A 179 -7.22 -7.20 11.08
C GLU A 179 -7.19 -8.43 11.98
N LYS A 180 -8.32 -9.12 12.17
CA LYS A 180 -8.39 -10.42 12.84
C LYS A 180 -7.84 -11.54 11.96
N GLN A 181 -8.37 -11.66 10.74
CA GLN A 181 -8.04 -12.73 9.80
C GLN A 181 -6.54 -12.79 9.51
N ARG A 182 -5.88 -11.64 9.31
CA ARG A 182 -4.45 -11.56 8.97
C ARG A 182 -3.50 -12.08 10.06
N LEU A 183 -3.97 -12.26 11.29
CA LEU A 183 -3.18 -12.81 12.40
C LEU A 183 -3.20 -14.35 12.43
N ILE A 184 -4.16 -14.95 11.73
CA ILE A 184 -4.31 -16.40 11.63
C ILE A 184 -3.30 -16.93 10.61
N LYS A 185 -2.43 -17.83 11.06
CA LYS A 185 -1.38 -18.42 10.19
C LYS A 185 -1.91 -19.56 9.33
N ASP A 186 -2.87 -20.31 9.86
CA ASP A 186 -3.50 -21.41 9.16
C ASP A 186 -4.67 -20.91 8.32
N VAL A 187 -4.41 -20.69 7.03
CA VAL A 187 -5.39 -20.22 6.06
C VAL A 187 -6.49 -21.25 5.75
N SER A 188 -6.33 -22.50 6.19
CA SER A 188 -7.33 -23.56 6.05
C SER A 188 -8.23 -23.72 7.28
N SER A 189 -7.94 -22.97 8.35
CA SER A 189 -8.74 -23.01 9.57
C SER A 189 -10.14 -22.47 9.35
N ARG A 190 -11.11 -23.04 10.08
CA ARG A 190 -12.52 -22.61 10.03
C ARG A 190 -12.68 -21.11 10.32
N GLU A 191 -11.95 -20.58 11.31
CA GLU A 191 -11.99 -19.15 11.66
C GLU A 191 -11.48 -18.26 10.51
N TYR A 192 -10.42 -18.66 9.81
CA TYR A 192 -9.90 -17.90 8.67
C TYR A 192 -10.95 -17.81 7.55
N ILE A 193 -11.59 -18.94 7.25
CA ILE A 193 -12.62 -19.05 6.20
C ILE A 193 -13.86 -18.24 6.59
N GLU A 194 -14.38 -18.41 7.80
CA GLU A 194 -15.58 -17.67 8.27
C GLU A 194 -15.39 -16.14 8.28
N LEU A 195 -14.19 -15.65 8.63
CA LEU A 195 -13.88 -14.22 8.53
C LEU A 195 -13.80 -13.75 7.08
N GLY A 196 -13.34 -14.61 6.17
CA GLY A 196 -13.30 -14.35 4.74
C GLY A 196 -14.71 -14.24 4.16
N ASP A 197 -15.56 -15.22 4.45
CA ASP A 197 -16.95 -15.27 4.00
C ASP A 197 -17.72 -14.02 4.44
N GLN A 198 -17.58 -13.61 5.71
CA GLN A 198 -18.19 -12.36 6.20
C GLN A 198 -17.73 -11.11 5.45
N MET A 199 -16.47 -11.06 5.01
CA MET A 199 -15.99 -9.93 4.21
C MET A 199 -16.57 -9.96 2.79
N PHE A 200 -16.72 -11.14 2.18
CA PHE A 200 -17.34 -11.28 0.86
C PHE A 200 -18.84 -10.95 0.90
N GLU A 201 -19.57 -11.40 1.92
CA GLU A 201 -20.99 -11.05 2.10
C GLU A 201 -21.22 -9.53 2.13
N LEU A 202 -20.35 -8.80 2.85
CA LEU A 202 -20.37 -7.34 2.88
C LEU A 202 -19.93 -6.70 1.56
N SER A 203 -19.09 -7.40 0.80
CA SER A 203 -18.57 -6.92 -0.47
C SER A 203 -19.60 -7.02 -1.59
N ASP A 204 -20.28 -8.17 -1.65
CA ASP A 204 -21.21 -8.54 -2.71
C ASP A 204 -22.55 -7.79 -2.62
N SER A 205 -22.85 -7.20 -1.47
CA SER A 205 -24.05 -6.37 -1.29
C SER A 205 -23.94 -4.96 -1.88
N MET A 206 -22.75 -4.54 -2.31
CA MET A 206 -22.50 -3.18 -2.79
C MET A 206 -23.03 -2.94 -4.20
N GLU A 207 -23.40 -1.69 -4.49
CA GLU A 207 -23.72 -1.28 -5.85
C GLU A 207 -22.46 -1.29 -6.74
N ILE A 208 -22.51 -2.04 -7.84
CA ILE A 208 -21.43 -2.08 -8.82
C ILE A 208 -21.44 -0.78 -9.66
N PRO A 209 -20.34 -0.01 -9.69
CA PRO A 209 -20.27 1.23 -10.44
C PRO A 209 -20.53 1.06 -11.95
N LYS A 210 -21.17 2.06 -12.55
CA LYS A 210 -21.44 2.08 -13.98
C LYS A 210 -20.14 2.17 -14.78
N GLY A 211 -20.01 1.32 -15.81
CA GLY A 211 -18.84 1.31 -16.68
C GLY A 211 -17.57 0.84 -15.96
N ILE A 212 -17.67 0.07 -14.87
CA ILE A 212 -16.49 -0.31 -14.08
C ILE A 212 -15.45 -1.13 -14.87
N LYS A 213 -15.92 -1.82 -15.91
CA LYS A 213 -15.06 -2.57 -16.83
C LYS A 213 -14.20 -1.66 -17.69
N ASP A 214 -14.58 -0.39 -17.89
CA ASP A 214 -13.86 0.54 -18.78
C ASP A 214 -12.56 1.07 -18.17
N VAL A 215 -12.37 0.92 -16.86
CA VAL A 215 -11.12 1.25 -16.17
C VAL A 215 -10.22 0.03 -16.15
N PHE A 216 -9.44 -0.13 -17.21
CA PHE A 216 -8.51 -1.25 -17.37
C PHE A 216 -7.13 -0.97 -16.75
N ARG A 217 -6.43 -2.07 -16.47
CA ARG A 217 -5.02 -2.13 -16.08
C ARG A 217 -4.09 -1.74 -17.21
#